data_AF-A0A084SK94-F1
#
_entry.id   AF-A0A084SK94-F1
#
_cell.length_a   1.000
_cell.length_b   1.000
_cell.length_c   1.000
_cell.angle_alpha   90.00
_cell.angle_beta   90.00
_cell.angle_gamma   90.00
#
_symmetry.space_group_name_H-M   'P 1'
#
loop_
_entity.id
_entity.type
_entity.pdbx_description
1 polymer ?
#
loop_
_entity_poly.entity_id
_entity_poly.type
_entity_poly.pdbx_seq_one_letter_code
_entity_poly.pdbx_strand_id
1 'polypeptide(L)'
;MSRWPLWAVLAPGEPTRLESRARAIAMPDWDEEDGEELPFEFIPGSGRYHAIVGTDPIDIGAEMQIAEALSLECDESVYSIERANDPWTVMSWRNGALDVLEDEDPEELAESLGCALPGSEASPDSPARKPLRKIALVEGLRAQEAPRVLEEADDPFPPGHYRFEETPQGLRISSETGNIGFVHVALSERLPHATVYGVTASPSLDTFYVSVLRGGECIGQFAQPPYELPPFPVFSDIKGERSPERILAALGIPAMWFRNE
;
A
#
# COMPACT_ATOMS: atom_id res chain seq x y z
N MET A 1 0.60 14.99 -17.62
CA MET A 1 1.89 14.36 -17.22
C MET A 1 1.50 13.05 -16.58
N SER A 2 1.80 11.91 -17.21
CA SER A 2 1.42 10.59 -16.67
C SER A 2 2.20 10.39 -15.37
N ARG A 3 1.48 10.36 -14.24
CA ARG A 3 2.07 10.10 -12.92
C ARG A 3 2.47 8.62 -12.90
N TRP A 4 3.66 8.34 -12.39
CA TRP A 4 4.14 6.98 -12.17
C TRP A 4 3.20 6.28 -11.18
N PRO A 5 2.57 5.15 -11.52
CA PRO A 5 1.68 4.49 -10.60
C PRO A 5 2.49 3.74 -9.55
N LEU A 6 2.05 3.88 -8.30
CA LEU A 6 2.64 3.27 -7.11
C LEU A 6 2.11 1.85 -6.87
N TRP A 7 1.00 1.50 -7.49
CA TRP A 7 0.47 0.14 -7.52
C TRP A 7 -0.34 -0.08 -8.81
N ALA A 8 -0.53 -1.34 -9.18
CA ALA A 8 -1.35 -1.75 -10.31
C ALA A 8 -2.10 -3.06 -10.02
N VAL A 9 -3.25 -3.24 -10.64
CA VAL A 9 -3.99 -4.50 -10.72
C VAL A 9 -4.17 -4.86 -12.19
N LEU A 10 -3.73 -6.05 -12.58
CA LEU A 10 -3.93 -6.61 -13.92
C LEU A 10 -5.04 -7.65 -13.85
N ALA A 11 -6.21 -7.32 -14.39
CA ALA A 11 -7.40 -8.16 -14.29
C ALA A 11 -7.96 -8.51 -15.68
N PRO A 12 -8.40 -9.75 -15.91
CA PRO A 12 -9.14 -10.10 -17.10
C PRO A 12 -10.61 -9.72 -16.97
N GLY A 13 -11.25 -9.23 -18.04
CA GLY A 13 -12.68 -8.96 -17.98
C GLY A 13 -13.17 -7.94 -18.99
N GLU A 14 -14.43 -7.53 -18.83
CA GLU A 14 -14.99 -6.41 -19.60
C GLU A 14 -14.59 -5.09 -18.92
N PRO A 15 -14.02 -4.11 -19.66
CA PRO A 15 -13.49 -2.86 -19.09
C PRO A 15 -14.45 -2.11 -18.17
N THR A 16 -15.69 -1.89 -18.61
CA THR A 16 -16.68 -1.09 -17.87
C THR A 16 -17.03 -1.75 -16.55
N ARG A 17 -17.16 -3.08 -16.54
CA ARG A 17 -17.43 -3.88 -15.35
C ARG A 17 -16.24 -3.84 -14.39
N LEU A 18 -15.02 -3.99 -14.88
CA LEU A 18 -13.82 -3.94 -14.03
C LEU A 18 -13.67 -2.57 -13.34
N GLU A 19 -13.82 -1.48 -14.10
CA GLU A 19 -13.75 -0.12 -13.56
C GLU A 19 -14.83 0.13 -12.51
N SER A 20 -16.08 -0.23 -12.81
CA SER A 20 -17.20 -0.10 -11.87
C SER A 20 -16.97 -0.91 -10.60
N ARG A 21 -16.41 -2.13 -10.72
CA ARG A 21 -16.18 -2.99 -9.57
C ARG A 21 -15.03 -2.51 -8.71
N ALA A 22 -13.91 -2.12 -9.32
CA ALA A 22 -12.78 -1.52 -8.62
C ALA A 22 -13.20 -0.26 -7.86
N ARG A 23 -14.07 0.57 -8.46
CA ARG A 23 -14.63 1.76 -7.80
C ARG A 23 -15.43 1.40 -6.55
N ALA A 24 -16.33 0.41 -6.65
CA ALA A 24 -17.12 -0.05 -5.52
C ALA A 24 -16.29 -0.66 -4.37
N ILE A 25 -15.10 -1.18 -4.67
CA ILE A 25 -14.18 -1.75 -3.67
C ILE A 25 -13.34 -0.64 -3.04
N ALA A 26 -12.72 0.21 -3.85
CA ALA A 26 -11.84 1.27 -3.37
C ALA A 26 -12.60 2.40 -2.64
N MET A 27 -13.88 2.60 -2.97
CA MET A 27 -14.70 3.67 -2.39
C MET A 27 -16.12 3.17 -2.09
N PRO A 28 -16.32 2.36 -1.02
CA PRO A 28 -17.61 1.74 -0.72
C PRO A 28 -18.72 2.74 -0.35
N ASP A 29 -18.36 3.96 0.06
CA ASP A 29 -19.28 5.04 0.45
C ASP A 29 -19.30 6.24 -0.54
N TRP A 30 -18.82 6.04 -1.78
CA TRP A 30 -18.73 7.13 -2.77
C TRP A 30 -20.07 7.41 -3.43
N ASP A 31 -20.63 8.58 -3.17
CA ASP A 31 -21.71 9.18 -3.95
C ASP A 31 -21.10 10.04 -5.08
N GLU A 32 -21.53 9.82 -6.33
CA GLU A 32 -21.08 10.54 -7.54
C GLU A 32 -21.25 12.07 -7.46
N GLU A 33 -21.97 12.60 -6.45
CA GLU A 33 -22.32 14.01 -6.34
C GLU A 33 -21.17 14.96 -5.99
N ASP A 34 -20.06 14.48 -5.39
CA ASP A 34 -18.99 15.37 -4.87
C ASP A 34 -17.80 15.60 -5.84
N GLY A 35 -17.79 14.99 -7.02
CA GLY A 35 -16.81 15.30 -8.07
C GLY A 35 -15.34 15.02 -7.70
N GLU A 36 -15.10 14.14 -6.73
CA GLU A 36 -13.75 13.71 -6.35
C GLU A 36 -13.06 12.94 -7.49
N GLU A 37 -11.76 13.20 -7.70
CA GLU A 37 -10.95 12.43 -8.63
C GLU A 37 -10.82 10.98 -8.14
N LEU A 38 -10.92 10.01 -9.06
CA LEU A 38 -10.78 8.61 -8.72
C LEU A 38 -9.38 8.34 -8.13
N PRO A 39 -9.26 7.49 -7.09
CA PRO A 39 -7.96 7.13 -6.51
C PRO A 39 -7.09 6.31 -7.50
N PHE A 40 -7.66 5.89 -8.62
CA PHE A 40 -7.01 5.11 -9.66
C PHE A 40 -7.41 5.52 -11.07
N GLU A 41 -6.57 5.18 -12.04
CA GLU A 41 -6.81 5.27 -13.48
C GLU A 41 -7.02 3.87 -14.07
N PHE A 42 -7.98 3.73 -14.98
CA PHE A 42 -8.19 2.50 -15.74
C PHE A 42 -7.52 2.58 -17.11
N ILE A 43 -6.73 1.55 -17.46
CA ILE A 43 -5.96 1.46 -18.70
C ILE A 43 -6.40 0.20 -19.46
N PRO A 44 -7.10 0.35 -20.59
CA PRO A 44 -7.50 -0.79 -21.39
C PRO A 44 -6.28 -1.44 -22.07
N GLY A 45 -6.01 -2.70 -21.75
CA GLY A 45 -5.08 -3.51 -22.51
C GLY A 45 -5.58 -3.89 -23.91
N SER A 46 -4.67 -4.37 -24.76
CA SER A 46 -4.94 -4.85 -26.11
C SER A 46 -5.55 -6.26 -26.16
N GLY A 47 -5.57 -6.95 -25.01
CA GLY A 47 -6.04 -8.32 -24.87
C GLY A 47 -7.26 -8.44 -23.96
N ARG A 48 -7.33 -9.58 -23.25
CA ARG A 48 -8.38 -9.82 -22.24
C ARG A 48 -8.09 -9.14 -20.91
N TYR A 49 -6.83 -8.79 -20.67
CA TYR A 49 -6.38 -8.13 -19.45
C TYR A 49 -6.37 -6.62 -19.62
N HIS A 50 -6.71 -5.94 -18.53
CA HIS A 50 -6.67 -4.49 -18.41
C HIS A 50 -5.98 -4.13 -17.09
N ALA A 51 -5.46 -2.92 -17.01
CA ALA A 51 -4.76 -2.43 -15.82
C ALA A 51 -5.60 -1.39 -15.08
N ILE A 52 -5.63 -1.49 -13.76
CA ILE A 52 -6.12 -0.46 -12.84
C ILE A 52 -4.89 0.04 -12.08
N VAL A 53 -4.60 1.33 -12.11
CA VAL A 53 -3.34 1.86 -11.56
C VAL A 53 -3.61 3.00 -10.60
N GLY A 54 -3.00 2.98 -9.42
CA GLY A 54 -3.09 4.08 -8.46
C GLY A 54 -1.78 4.83 -8.33
N THR A 55 -1.87 6.13 -8.07
CA THR A 55 -0.70 7.02 -8.00
C THR A 55 -0.52 7.68 -6.64
N ASP A 56 -1.50 7.55 -5.74
CA ASP A 56 -1.42 8.11 -4.39
C ASP A 56 -0.71 7.13 -3.43
N PRO A 57 0.35 7.56 -2.71
CA PRO A 57 1.01 6.73 -1.71
C PRO A 57 0.08 6.22 -0.59
N ILE A 58 -1.05 6.89 -0.36
CA ILE A 58 -1.98 6.50 0.69
C ILE A 58 -2.77 5.24 0.34
N ASP A 59 -2.99 5.02 -0.95
CA ASP A 59 -3.74 3.88 -1.48
C ASP A 59 -2.83 2.66 -1.69
N ILE A 60 -1.55 2.73 -1.29
CA ILE A 60 -0.64 1.58 -1.36
C ILE A 60 -1.17 0.45 -0.47
N GLY A 61 -1.46 -0.67 -1.11
CA GLY A 61 -2.11 -1.86 -0.59
C GLY A 61 -3.48 -2.11 -1.26
N ALA A 62 -4.14 -1.07 -1.79
CA ALA A 62 -5.50 -1.17 -2.35
C ALA A 62 -5.55 -2.17 -3.51
N GLU A 63 -4.42 -2.34 -4.20
CA GLU A 63 -4.22 -3.36 -5.22
C GLU A 63 -4.54 -4.77 -4.72
N MET A 64 -4.24 -5.08 -3.45
CA MET A 64 -4.49 -6.40 -2.87
C MET A 64 -6.00 -6.65 -2.70
N GLN A 65 -6.73 -5.69 -2.11
CA GLN A 65 -8.18 -5.81 -1.91
C GLN A 65 -8.94 -5.87 -3.23
N ILE A 66 -8.54 -5.02 -4.19
CA ILE A 66 -9.13 -5.01 -5.53
C ILE A 66 -8.84 -6.34 -6.24
N ALA A 67 -7.60 -6.82 -6.21
CA ALA A 67 -7.23 -8.05 -6.89
C ALA A 67 -7.90 -9.29 -6.27
N GLU A 68 -7.96 -9.38 -4.94
CA GLU A 68 -8.65 -10.45 -4.23
C GLU A 68 -10.13 -10.50 -4.65
N ALA A 69 -10.84 -9.39 -4.52
CA ALA A 69 -12.26 -9.32 -4.83
C ALA A 69 -12.55 -9.62 -6.31
N LEU A 70 -11.73 -9.11 -7.24
CA LEU A 70 -11.87 -9.43 -8.66
C LEU A 70 -11.57 -10.91 -8.94
N SER A 71 -10.59 -11.51 -8.25
CA SER A 71 -10.22 -12.91 -8.45
C SER A 71 -11.31 -13.90 -8.03
N LEU A 72 -12.26 -13.48 -7.19
CA LEU A 72 -13.44 -14.27 -6.82
C LEU A 72 -14.50 -14.29 -7.93
N GLU A 73 -14.42 -13.38 -8.90
CA GLU A 73 -15.39 -13.21 -9.98
C GLU A 73 -14.91 -13.80 -11.33
N CYS A 74 -13.68 -14.29 -11.41
CA CYS A 74 -13.10 -14.88 -12.63
C CYS A 74 -12.27 -16.15 -12.36
N ASP A 75 -12.22 -17.04 -13.36
CA ASP A 75 -11.47 -18.31 -13.27
C ASP A 75 -9.96 -18.13 -13.51
N GLU A 76 -9.60 -17.08 -14.25
CA GLU A 76 -8.24 -16.66 -14.53
C GLU A 76 -7.64 -15.85 -13.36
N SER A 77 -6.30 -15.86 -13.27
CA SER A 77 -5.59 -15.10 -12.24
C SER A 77 -5.72 -13.59 -12.43
N VAL A 78 -5.92 -12.88 -11.33
CA VAL A 78 -5.77 -11.42 -11.24
C VAL A 78 -4.42 -11.15 -10.59
N TYR A 79 -3.66 -10.17 -11.09
CA TYR A 79 -2.36 -9.84 -10.52
C TYR A 79 -2.43 -8.50 -9.80
N SER A 80 -1.90 -8.42 -8.58
CA SER A 80 -1.61 -7.14 -7.95
C SER A 80 -0.12 -6.89 -7.95
N ILE A 81 0.26 -5.66 -8.25
CA ILE A 81 1.64 -5.21 -8.37
C ILE A 81 1.79 -4.00 -7.46
N GLU A 82 2.67 -4.10 -6.48
CA GLU A 82 3.06 -2.96 -5.69
C GLU A 82 4.34 -2.34 -6.26
N ARG A 83 4.20 -1.17 -6.90
CA ARG A 83 5.30 -0.45 -7.57
C ARG A 83 5.98 0.61 -6.70
N ALA A 84 5.50 0.79 -5.47
CA ALA A 84 5.98 1.79 -4.53
C ALA A 84 7.34 1.44 -3.90
N ASN A 85 7.68 0.14 -3.84
CA ASN A 85 8.88 -0.38 -3.19
C ASN A 85 9.73 -1.19 -4.19
N ASP A 86 11.02 -1.35 -3.88
CA ASP A 86 11.96 -2.15 -4.66
C ASP A 86 12.51 -3.28 -3.76
N PRO A 87 12.44 -4.57 -4.15
CA PRO A 87 11.86 -5.08 -5.40
C PRO A 87 10.33 -4.92 -5.43
N TRP A 88 9.80 -4.70 -6.63
CA TRP A 88 8.37 -4.75 -6.86
C TRP A 88 7.82 -6.11 -6.44
N THR A 89 6.70 -6.10 -5.73
CA THR A 89 6.05 -7.34 -5.33
C THR A 89 4.91 -7.61 -6.29
N VAL A 90 5.03 -8.73 -7.02
CA VAL A 90 3.96 -9.25 -7.87
C VAL A 90 3.25 -10.38 -7.13
N MET A 91 1.94 -10.30 -7.10
CA MET A 91 1.06 -11.25 -6.43
C MET A 91 0.03 -11.76 -7.42
N SER A 92 -0.19 -13.06 -7.46
CA SER A 92 -1.25 -13.70 -8.24
C SER A 92 -2.41 -14.09 -7.32
N TRP A 93 -3.61 -13.71 -7.72
CA TRP A 93 -4.84 -14.01 -7.00
C TRP A 93 -5.72 -14.89 -7.86
N ARG A 94 -6.18 -16.01 -7.31
CA ARG A 94 -7.10 -16.92 -7.99
C ARG A 94 -8.14 -17.46 -7.04
N ASN A 95 -9.42 -17.17 -7.32
CA ASN A 95 -10.53 -17.54 -6.43
C ASN A 95 -10.29 -17.08 -4.97
N GLY A 96 -9.73 -15.88 -4.78
CA GLY A 96 -9.37 -15.32 -3.48
C GLY A 96 -8.09 -15.90 -2.87
N ALA A 97 -7.49 -16.94 -3.44
CA ALA A 97 -6.22 -17.47 -2.96
C ALA A 97 -5.06 -16.65 -3.52
N LEU A 98 -4.18 -16.17 -2.63
CA LEU A 98 -2.94 -15.48 -2.98
C LEU A 98 -1.80 -16.46 -3.24
N ASP A 99 -1.00 -16.16 -4.25
CA ASP A 99 0.34 -16.69 -4.48
C ASP A 99 1.31 -15.52 -4.71
N VAL A 100 2.43 -15.48 -3.99
CA VAL A 100 3.45 -14.43 -4.15
C VAL A 100 4.44 -14.90 -5.22
N LEU A 101 4.55 -14.13 -6.31
CA LEU A 101 5.41 -14.48 -7.43
C LEU A 101 6.80 -13.88 -7.20
N GLU A 102 7.64 -14.63 -6.50
CA GLU A 102 9.07 -14.33 -6.36
C GLU A 102 9.71 -14.38 -7.76
N ASP A 103 10.48 -13.35 -8.12
CA ASP A 103 11.23 -13.18 -9.39
C ASP A 103 10.43 -12.80 -10.67
N GLU A 104 9.16 -12.41 -10.56
CA GLU A 104 8.42 -11.86 -11.72
C GLU A 104 8.68 -10.36 -11.90
N ASP A 105 9.06 -9.96 -13.13
CA ASP A 105 9.15 -8.56 -13.52
C ASP A 105 7.74 -8.04 -13.88
N PRO A 106 7.22 -7.03 -13.17
CA PRO A 106 5.86 -6.52 -13.39
C PRO A 106 5.65 -5.91 -14.78
N GLU A 107 6.69 -5.36 -15.40
CA GLU A 107 6.63 -4.74 -16.70
C GLU A 107 6.58 -5.81 -17.78
N GLU A 108 7.44 -6.82 -17.69
CA GLU A 108 7.40 -7.99 -18.58
C GLU A 108 6.06 -8.72 -18.44
N LEU A 109 5.56 -8.89 -17.21
CA LEU A 109 4.24 -9.48 -16.96
C LEU A 109 3.13 -8.66 -17.61
N ALA A 110 3.08 -7.35 -17.36
CA ALA A 110 2.06 -6.46 -17.92
C ALA A 110 2.10 -6.43 -19.46
N GLU A 111 3.29 -6.41 -20.05
CA GLU A 111 3.47 -6.51 -21.50
C GLU A 111 2.97 -7.84 -22.05
N SER A 112 3.30 -8.96 -21.39
CA SER A 112 2.87 -10.31 -21.79
C SER A 112 1.34 -10.46 -21.79
N LEU A 113 0.67 -9.75 -20.89
CA LEU A 113 -0.80 -9.71 -20.76
C LEU A 113 -1.46 -8.68 -21.70
N GLY A 114 -0.66 -7.85 -22.38
CA GLY A 114 -1.11 -6.83 -23.32
C GLY A 114 -1.62 -5.55 -22.64
N CYS A 115 -1.22 -5.28 -21.40
CA CYS A 115 -1.65 -4.12 -20.60
C CYS A 115 -0.45 -3.33 -20.05
N ALA A 116 0.47 -2.94 -20.94
CA ALA A 116 1.69 -2.22 -20.59
C ALA A 116 1.43 -1.03 -19.65
N LEU A 117 2.16 -0.98 -18.55
CA LEU A 117 1.97 0.02 -17.50
C LEU A 117 2.59 1.37 -17.87
N PRO A 118 1.98 2.49 -17.45
CA PRO A 118 2.51 3.81 -17.74
C PRO A 118 3.86 4.04 -17.04
N GLY A 119 4.70 4.83 -17.70
CA GLY A 119 6.05 5.20 -17.25
C GLY A 119 7.18 4.23 -17.65
N SER A 120 6.88 3.19 -18.43
CA SER A 120 7.86 2.23 -19.00
C SER A 120 8.92 2.87 -19.92
N GLU A 121 8.84 4.18 -20.22
CA GLU A 121 9.94 4.87 -20.91
C GLU A 121 11.22 4.81 -20.07
N ALA A 122 12.15 3.96 -20.53
CA ALA A 122 13.54 3.89 -20.12
C ALA A 122 14.22 5.24 -20.38
N SER A 123 13.92 6.25 -19.56
CA SER A 123 14.68 7.48 -19.53
C SER A 123 15.89 7.25 -18.64
N PRO A 124 17.12 7.26 -19.20
CA PRO A 124 18.36 7.11 -18.42
C PRO A 124 18.62 8.28 -17.46
N ASP A 125 17.78 9.32 -17.50
CA ASP A 125 17.86 10.53 -16.68
C ASP A 125 16.72 10.66 -15.65
N SER A 126 15.88 9.63 -15.48
CA SER A 126 14.93 9.63 -14.36
C SER A 126 15.74 9.53 -13.07
N PRO A 127 15.65 10.50 -12.13
CA PRO A 127 16.39 10.42 -10.88
C PRO A 127 16.06 9.08 -10.24
N ALA A 128 17.09 8.26 -10.00
CA ALA A 128 16.95 6.90 -9.48
C ALA A 128 15.82 6.85 -8.44
N ARG A 129 14.72 6.17 -8.81
CA ARG A 129 13.48 6.12 -8.02
C ARG A 129 13.87 5.68 -6.62
N LYS A 130 13.65 6.52 -5.62
CA LYS A 130 13.98 6.18 -4.24
C LYS A 130 12.84 5.29 -3.74
N PRO A 131 13.06 3.98 -3.51
CA PRO A 131 11.99 3.11 -3.06
C PRO A 131 11.44 3.65 -1.75
N LEU A 132 10.11 3.78 -1.67
CA LEU A 132 9.48 4.04 -0.40
C LEU A 132 9.67 2.80 0.47
N ARG A 133 9.63 3.00 1.79
CA ARG A 133 9.54 1.91 2.73
C ARG A 133 8.41 2.18 3.69
N LYS A 134 7.74 1.13 4.12
CA LYS A 134 6.57 1.17 5.01
C LYS A 134 6.81 0.37 6.27
N ILE A 135 6.58 1.02 7.40
CA ILE A 135 6.72 0.43 8.73
C ILE A 135 5.54 0.81 9.59
N ALA A 136 5.19 -0.01 10.57
CA ALA A 136 4.14 0.30 11.52
C ALA A 136 4.66 0.39 12.95
N LEU A 137 4.00 1.23 13.74
CA LEU A 137 4.05 1.19 15.21
C LEU A 137 2.64 0.95 15.74
N VAL A 138 2.47 -0.08 16.57
CA VAL A 138 1.20 -0.37 17.26
C VAL A 138 1.38 -0.13 18.75
N GLU A 139 0.66 0.85 19.29
CA GLU A 139 0.67 1.11 20.74
C GLU A 139 -0.12 0.04 21.50
N GLY A 140 0.49 -0.51 22.56
CA GLY A 140 -0.18 -1.43 23.48
C GLY A 140 -0.27 -2.89 23.01
N LEU A 141 0.34 -3.25 21.87
CA LEU A 141 0.44 -4.63 21.39
C LEU A 141 1.79 -5.25 21.78
N ARG A 142 1.81 -6.52 22.19
CA ARG A 142 3.06 -7.28 22.42
C ARG A 142 3.46 -8.07 21.18
N ALA A 143 4.76 -8.33 21.04
CA ALA A 143 5.28 -9.06 19.88
C ALA A 143 4.68 -10.47 19.72
N GLN A 144 4.32 -11.11 20.82
CA GLN A 144 3.73 -12.46 20.84
C GLN A 144 2.27 -12.49 20.38
N GLU A 145 1.58 -11.35 20.46
CA GLU A 145 0.16 -11.24 20.11
C GLU A 145 -0.02 -10.94 18.62
N ALA A 146 0.90 -10.20 18.01
CA ALA A 146 0.78 -9.73 16.63
C ALA A 146 0.62 -10.85 15.58
N PRO A 147 1.41 -11.96 15.59
CA PRO A 147 1.24 -13.02 14.60
C PRO A 147 -0.16 -13.64 14.64
N ARG A 148 -0.71 -13.83 15.85
CA ARG A 148 -2.06 -14.38 16.01
C ARG A 148 -3.13 -13.42 15.50
N VAL A 149 -2.98 -12.13 15.76
CA VAL A 149 -3.92 -11.11 15.28
C VAL A 149 -3.92 -11.05 13.74
N LEU A 150 -2.74 -11.16 13.13
CA LEU A 150 -2.60 -11.20 11.67
C LEU A 150 -3.18 -12.48 11.07
N GLU A 151 -2.96 -13.64 11.69
CA GLU A 151 -3.59 -14.89 11.28
C GLU A 151 -5.13 -14.78 11.37
N GLU A 152 -5.67 -14.20 12.44
CA GLU A 152 -7.11 -13.95 12.59
C GLU A 152 -7.64 -12.91 11.59
N ALA A 153 -6.76 -12.07 11.04
CA ALA A 153 -7.07 -11.08 10.00
C ALA A 153 -6.98 -11.64 8.58
N ASP A 154 -6.70 -12.94 8.42
CA ASP A 154 -6.42 -13.58 7.14
C ASP A 154 -5.27 -12.86 6.39
N ASP A 155 -4.25 -12.40 7.13
CA ASP A 155 -3.07 -11.76 6.53
C ASP A 155 -2.42 -12.71 5.53
N PRO A 156 -2.19 -12.24 4.29
CA PRO A 156 -1.93 -13.16 3.20
C PRO A 156 -0.45 -13.52 3.08
N PHE A 157 0.42 -12.96 3.93
CA PHE A 157 1.85 -13.27 3.94
C PHE A 157 2.18 -14.43 4.89
N PRO A 158 3.17 -15.28 4.54
CA PRO A 158 3.52 -16.41 5.38
C PRO A 158 4.12 -15.97 6.73
N PRO A 159 3.97 -16.80 7.78
CA PRO A 159 4.64 -16.56 9.06
C PRO A 159 6.14 -16.34 8.89
N GLY A 160 6.65 -15.24 9.44
CA GLY A 160 8.06 -14.85 9.35
C GLY A 160 8.38 -13.79 8.29
N HIS A 161 7.41 -13.40 7.45
CA HIS A 161 7.58 -12.26 6.53
C HIS A 161 7.81 -10.95 7.30
N TYR A 162 7.15 -10.79 8.44
CA TYR A 162 7.30 -9.61 9.30
C TYR A 162 8.29 -9.82 10.44
N ARG A 163 9.05 -8.76 10.73
CA ARG A 163 9.86 -8.60 11.92
C ARG A 163 9.10 -7.75 12.93
N PHE A 164 8.85 -8.35 14.10
CA PHE A 164 8.18 -7.73 15.24
C PHE A 164 9.21 -7.36 16.31
N GLU A 165 9.32 -6.06 16.63
CA GLU A 165 10.27 -5.56 17.64
C GLU A 165 9.55 -4.73 18.69
N GLU A 166 9.66 -5.13 19.96
CA GLU A 166 9.11 -4.35 21.06
C GLU A 166 9.97 -3.10 21.32
N THR A 167 9.32 -1.95 21.35
CA THR A 167 9.93 -0.66 21.67
C THR A 167 9.22 -0.05 22.88
N PRO A 168 9.83 0.94 23.57
CA PRO A 168 9.14 1.68 24.64
C PRO A 168 7.82 2.35 24.20
N GLN A 169 7.68 2.63 22.90
CA GLN A 169 6.52 3.28 22.29
C GLN A 169 5.43 2.28 21.85
N GLY A 170 5.73 0.98 21.77
CA GLY A 170 4.82 -0.04 21.26
C GLY A 170 5.53 -1.08 20.39
N LEU A 171 4.77 -1.87 19.66
CA LEU A 171 5.31 -2.87 18.76
C LEU A 171 5.62 -2.26 17.40
N ARG A 172 6.89 -2.32 16.99
CA ARG A 172 7.32 -1.96 15.65
C ARG A 172 7.22 -3.17 14.72
N ILE A 173 6.66 -2.97 13.54
CA ILE A 173 6.45 -4.02 12.54
C ILE A 173 7.08 -3.57 11.22
N SER A 174 7.99 -4.39 10.72
CA SER A 174 8.74 -4.14 9.48
C SER A 174 8.81 -5.41 8.65
N SER A 175 9.13 -5.29 7.36
CA SER A 175 9.47 -6.42 6.50
C SER A 175 10.91 -6.29 6.01
N GLU A 176 11.51 -7.42 5.62
CA GLU A 176 12.81 -7.44 4.93
C GLU A 176 12.76 -6.77 3.56
N THR A 177 11.59 -6.83 2.89
CA THR A 177 11.34 -6.16 1.60
C THR A 177 11.18 -4.66 1.73
N GLY A 178 11.17 -4.13 2.97
CA GLY A 178 10.92 -2.71 3.23
C GLY A 178 9.45 -2.32 3.16
N ASN A 179 8.51 -3.25 2.94
CA ASN A 179 7.09 -2.94 2.94
C ASN A 179 6.25 -3.96 3.72
N ILE A 180 5.25 -3.45 4.41
CA ILE A 180 4.32 -4.23 5.24
C ILE A 180 2.88 -4.22 4.69
N GLY A 181 2.65 -3.75 3.46
CA GLY A 181 1.31 -3.66 2.87
C GLY A 181 0.29 -2.96 3.77
N PHE A 182 -0.84 -3.61 4.01
CA PHE A 182 -1.91 -3.13 4.90
C PHE A 182 -1.92 -3.71 6.31
N VAL A 183 -0.82 -4.32 6.76
CA VAL A 183 -0.70 -4.86 8.12
C VAL A 183 -1.15 -3.87 9.20
N HIS A 184 -0.77 -2.61 9.07
CA HIS A 184 -1.18 -1.55 9.99
C HIS A 184 -2.71 -1.28 10.02
N VAL A 185 -3.41 -1.48 8.90
CA VAL A 185 -4.88 -1.39 8.82
C VAL A 185 -5.51 -2.63 9.45
N ALA A 186 -5.10 -3.83 9.02
CA ALA A 186 -5.60 -5.10 9.54
C ALA A 186 -5.45 -5.19 11.07
N LEU A 187 -4.30 -4.77 11.61
CA LEU A 187 -4.07 -4.71 13.05
C LEU A 187 -4.98 -3.68 13.74
N SER A 188 -5.21 -2.51 13.12
CA SER A 188 -6.11 -1.49 13.67
C SER A 188 -7.56 -1.98 13.76
N GLU A 189 -8.02 -2.73 12.77
CA GLU A 189 -9.37 -3.33 12.75
C GLU A 189 -9.54 -4.38 13.85
N ARG A 190 -8.55 -5.27 14.00
CA ARG A 190 -8.60 -6.35 14.99
C ARG A 190 -8.26 -5.89 16.41
N LEU A 191 -7.63 -4.73 16.56
CA LEU A 191 -7.27 -4.13 17.84
C LEU A 191 -7.92 -2.74 17.97
N PRO A 192 -9.26 -2.66 18.16
CA PRO A 192 -9.99 -1.39 18.06
C PRO A 192 -9.64 -0.36 19.13
N HIS A 193 -8.92 -0.77 20.17
CA HIS A 193 -8.45 0.12 21.24
C HIS A 193 -6.99 0.57 21.04
N ALA A 194 -6.24 -0.08 20.17
CA ALA A 194 -4.87 0.29 19.86
C ALA A 194 -4.83 1.52 18.95
N THR A 195 -3.77 2.31 19.09
CA THR A 195 -3.45 3.35 18.09
C THR A 195 -2.35 2.80 17.22
N VAL A 196 -2.59 2.77 15.92
CA VAL A 196 -1.63 2.27 14.93
C VAL A 196 -1.13 3.43 14.10
N TYR A 197 0.19 3.51 13.94
CA TYR A 197 0.84 4.47 13.05
C TYR A 197 1.40 3.70 11.86
N GLY A 198 0.89 3.95 10.65
CA GLY A 198 1.53 3.52 9.41
C GLY A 198 2.45 4.62 8.93
N VAL A 199 3.74 4.34 8.74
CA VAL A 199 4.72 5.31 8.27
C VAL A 199 5.28 4.86 6.94
N THR A 200 5.07 5.66 5.90
CA THR A 200 5.64 5.46 4.56
C THR A 200 6.62 6.57 4.28
N ALA A 201 7.88 6.25 3.99
CA ALA A 201 8.86 7.28 3.69
C ALA A 201 9.94 6.84 2.70
N SER A 202 10.49 7.83 2.03
CA SER A 202 11.70 7.73 1.21
C SER A 202 12.98 7.72 2.08
N PRO A 203 14.10 7.17 1.58
CA PRO A 203 15.40 7.20 2.26
C PRO A 203 15.89 8.58 2.71
N SER A 204 15.55 9.63 1.97
CA SER A 204 15.90 11.02 2.29
C SER A 204 14.84 11.76 3.10
N LEU A 205 13.69 11.13 3.36
CA LEU A 205 12.54 11.75 4.04
C LEU A 205 12.00 13.01 3.34
N ASP A 206 12.33 13.20 2.05
CA ASP A 206 11.73 14.24 1.20
C ASP A 206 10.28 13.88 0.85
N THR A 207 9.98 12.59 0.84
CA THR A 207 8.63 12.02 0.87
C THR A 207 8.43 11.29 2.19
N PHE A 208 7.45 11.70 2.98
CA PHE A 208 7.15 11.18 4.32
C PHE A 208 5.67 11.29 4.64
N TYR A 209 5.05 10.17 5.00
CA TYR A 209 3.63 10.07 5.32
C TYR A 209 3.43 9.28 6.60
N VAL A 210 2.48 9.71 7.42
CA VAL A 210 2.02 8.99 8.60
C VAL A 210 0.51 8.92 8.56
N SER A 211 -0.05 7.72 8.52
CA SER A 211 -1.46 7.47 8.82
C SER A 211 -1.61 7.08 10.29
N VAL A 212 -2.60 7.64 10.96
CA VAL A 212 -2.95 7.31 12.35
C VAL A 212 -4.29 6.61 12.33
N LEU A 213 -4.30 5.34 12.71
CA LEU A 213 -5.49 4.50 12.68
C LEU A 213 -5.93 4.08 14.07
N ARG A 214 -7.25 3.91 14.23
CA ARG A 214 -7.86 3.31 15.40
C ARG A 214 -9.18 2.64 15.01
N GLY A 215 -9.34 1.35 15.31
CA GLY A 215 -10.58 0.64 15.00
C GLY A 215 -10.85 0.50 13.50
N GLY A 216 -9.79 0.37 12.70
CA GLY A 216 -9.87 0.30 11.23
C GLY A 216 -9.99 1.64 10.53
N GLU A 217 -10.35 2.72 11.23
CA GLU A 217 -10.50 4.04 10.63
C GLU A 217 -9.20 4.86 10.69
N CYS A 218 -8.88 5.57 9.61
CA CYS A 218 -7.84 6.60 9.60
C CYS A 218 -8.37 7.87 10.29
N ILE A 219 -7.98 8.08 11.54
CA ILE A 219 -8.44 9.22 12.35
C ILE A 219 -7.63 10.50 12.08
N GLY A 220 -6.54 10.38 11.34
CA GLY A 220 -5.80 11.51 10.82
C GLY A 220 -4.47 11.13 10.18
N GLN A 221 -3.87 12.09 9.50
CA GLN A 221 -2.66 11.89 8.73
C GLN A 221 -1.69 13.08 8.82
N PHE A 222 -0.41 12.81 8.64
CA PHE A 222 0.64 13.80 8.46
C PHE A 222 1.40 13.51 7.18
N ALA A 223 1.69 14.54 6.39
CA ALA A 223 2.38 14.40 5.12
C ALA A 223 3.42 15.50 4.91
N GLN A 224 4.59 15.12 4.41
CA GLN A 224 5.63 16.01 3.94
C GLN A 224 6.18 15.49 2.60
N PRO A 225 6.00 16.23 1.48
CA PRO A 225 5.21 17.46 1.38
C PRO A 225 3.71 17.22 1.71
N PRO A 226 2.97 18.26 2.14
CA PRO A 226 1.54 18.15 2.37
C PRO A 226 0.78 17.78 1.10
N TYR A 227 -0.32 17.04 1.24
CA TYR A 227 -1.27 16.81 0.15
C TYR A 227 -1.93 18.12 -0.29
N GLU A 228 -2.12 18.29 -1.61
CA GLU A 228 -2.90 19.40 -2.15
C GLU A 228 -4.39 19.25 -1.77
N LEU A 229 -4.89 18.01 -1.82
CA LEU A 229 -6.23 17.61 -1.39
C LEU A 229 -6.09 16.42 -0.44
N PRO A 230 -6.20 16.62 0.88
CA PRO A 230 -5.98 15.55 1.84
C PRO A 230 -7.20 14.61 1.93
N PRO A 231 -7.03 13.29 1.75
CA PRO A 231 -8.11 12.31 1.84
C PRO A 231 -8.62 12.08 3.28
N PHE A 232 -7.83 12.42 4.29
CA PHE A 232 -8.17 12.26 5.71
C PHE A 232 -7.83 13.52 6.51
N PRO A 233 -8.39 13.67 7.73
CA PRO A 233 -8.07 14.79 8.61
C PRO A 233 -6.56 15.00 8.79
N VAL A 234 -6.07 16.21 8.50
CA VAL A 234 -4.64 16.51 8.57
C VAL A 234 -4.25 16.92 9.99
N PHE A 235 -3.24 16.24 10.52
CA PHE A 235 -2.59 16.59 11.78
C PHE A 235 -1.43 17.56 11.52
N SER A 236 -1.33 18.59 12.37
CA SER A 236 -0.22 19.55 12.34
C SER A 236 1.08 18.96 12.89
N ASP A 237 0.98 17.89 13.66
CA ASP A 237 2.08 17.21 14.33
C ASP A 237 1.68 15.77 14.67
N ILE A 238 2.68 14.89 14.77
CA ILE A 238 2.53 13.54 15.30
C ILE A 238 3.27 13.49 16.63
N LYS A 239 2.56 13.15 17.71
CA LYS A 239 3.11 13.11 19.08
C LYS A 239 3.79 14.44 19.50
N GLY A 240 3.29 15.59 19.02
CA GLY A 240 3.87 16.92 19.30
C GLY A 240 5.03 17.32 18.40
N GLU A 241 5.43 16.48 17.45
CA GLU A 241 6.58 16.70 16.57
C GLU A 241 6.16 16.96 15.11
N ARG A 242 6.92 17.82 14.42
CA ARG A 242 6.56 18.34 13.08
C ARG A 242 7.53 18.02 11.96
N SER A 243 8.76 17.60 12.29
CA SER A 243 9.76 17.23 11.29
C SER A 243 9.84 15.69 11.20
N PRO A 244 9.98 15.10 10.00
CA PRO A 244 10.05 13.65 9.81
C PRO A 244 10.96 12.94 10.79
N GLU A 245 12.19 13.43 11.01
CA GLU A 245 13.17 12.82 11.91
C GLU A 245 12.71 12.80 13.37
N ARG A 246 12.05 13.88 13.81
CA ARG A 246 11.55 14.00 15.19
C ARG A 246 10.28 13.18 15.39
N ILE A 247 9.42 13.10 14.37
CA ILE A 247 8.25 12.21 14.37
C ILE A 247 8.71 10.75 14.47
N LEU A 248 9.68 10.33 13.65
CA LEU A 248 10.25 8.99 13.71
C LEU A 248 10.84 8.68 15.10
N ALA A 249 11.59 9.61 15.68
CA ALA A 249 12.12 9.45 17.03
C ALA A 249 11.02 9.34 18.10
N ALA A 250 9.95 10.15 17.99
CA ALA A 250 8.80 10.10 18.90
C ALA A 250 8.02 8.78 18.79
N LEU A 251 8.02 8.16 17.61
CA LEU A 251 7.45 6.84 17.35
C LEU A 251 8.42 5.68 17.65
N GLY A 252 9.66 5.95 18.07
CA GLY A 252 10.65 4.89 18.29
C GLY A 252 11.09 4.16 17.01
N ILE A 253 10.91 4.77 15.85
CA ILE A 253 11.31 4.23 14.55
C ILE A 253 12.68 4.81 14.15
N PRO A 254 13.72 3.99 13.99
CA PRO A 254 15.03 4.49 13.58
C PRO A 254 14.99 5.01 12.14
N ALA A 255 15.38 6.27 11.91
CA ALA A 255 15.45 6.83 10.56
C ALA A 255 16.38 6.06 9.60
N MET A 256 17.39 5.37 10.15
CA MET A 256 18.27 4.47 9.40
C MET A 256 17.52 3.35 8.70
N TRP A 257 16.35 2.93 9.21
CA TRP A 257 15.54 1.88 8.59
C TRP A 257 15.07 2.25 7.18
N PHE A 258 14.88 3.55 6.92
CA PHE A 258 14.51 4.06 5.60
C PHE A 258 15.72 4.20 4.66
N ARG A 259 16.95 4.21 5.18
CA ARG A 259 18.15 4.37 4.36
C ARG A 259 18.45 3.04 3.66
N ASN A 260 18.54 3.09 2.33
CA ASN A 260 19.11 1.98 1.56
C ASN A 260 20.60 1.87 1.92
N GLU A 261 20.97 0.83 2.66
CA GLU A 261 22.33 0.29 2.68
C GLU A 261 22.39 -0.91 1.74
#